data_AF-A0A4U0HH99-F1
#
_entry.id   AF-A0A4U0HH99-F1
#
_cell.length_a   1.000
_cell.length_b   1.000
_cell.length_c   1.000
_cell.angle_alpha   90.00
_cell.angle_beta   90.00
_cell.angle_gamma   90.00
#
_symmetry.space_group_name_H-M   'P 1'
#
loop_
_entity.id
_entity.type
_entity.pdbx_description
1 polymer ?
#
loop_
_entity_poly.entity_id
_entity_poly.type
_entity_poly.pdbx_seq_one_letter_code
_entity_poly.pdbx_strand_id
1 'polypeptide(L)'
;MAAAEDLFEGPATGPPLPVYSGRALYRSETDESEIRHVGGYAPFVGFCARLGEDAAGLAADPVRLLEFLRANAAALLADPDVANAAEVFTGNTVVAQRPDAQWRSMEGGVTEAGDHEMSLIVQGLVERLHSASVEQFAESLATVREWVESDPEPLPRFEEHDGNLPQPVPLPAGWKPYVRPDISVEVYRDADGTPLPYGTRWGDEAAASESYGVTSNTGRFSGLHAVADSLIDFLVSTYAASTRDVTAETEARMRGQVSVLRAVRVDPASPDAAPLVFTYTDFPGVLLHSGLLHSTPFPSCGCDACDEILDSEAAGLEQQVLSVAAGGFAERYPLGKHRRAEYQLVRVDGSGWEGGGGEPSHDYTEDQLLRAERTLELLPNGWQPWPLRQQ
;
A
#
# COMPACT_ATOMS: atom_id res chain seq x y z
N MET A 1 -5.34 -40.76 14.15
CA MET A 1 -5.03 -39.46 14.76
C MET A 1 -4.76 -38.52 13.61
N ALA A 2 -5.79 -37.79 13.20
CA ALA A 2 -5.65 -36.56 12.44
C ALA A 2 -4.60 -35.68 13.13
N ALA A 3 -3.65 -35.12 12.39
CA ALA A 3 -2.68 -34.22 12.98
C ALA A 3 -3.47 -32.98 13.42
N ALA A 4 -3.24 -32.42 14.61
CA ALA A 4 -4.03 -31.29 15.12
C ALA A 4 -4.02 -30.01 14.24
N GLU A 5 -3.33 -30.07 13.10
CA GLU A 5 -3.11 -29.03 12.09
C GLU A 5 -3.83 -29.37 10.75
N ASP A 6 -4.88 -30.19 10.77
CA ASP A 6 -5.66 -30.59 9.57
C ASP A 6 -7.11 -30.08 9.57
N LEU A 7 -7.42 -29.08 10.40
CA LEU A 7 -8.77 -28.50 10.52
C LEU A 7 -9.13 -27.54 9.37
N PHE A 8 -8.14 -27.02 8.63
CA PHE A 8 -8.34 -26.10 7.51
C PHE A 8 -7.85 -26.72 6.20
N GLU A 9 -8.42 -26.27 5.07
CA GLU A 9 -8.12 -26.83 3.76
C GLU A 9 -6.67 -26.55 3.32
N GLY A 10 -6.05 -27.55 2.70
CA GLY A 10 -4.68 -27.47 2.17
C GLY A 10 -3.59 -27.79 3.21
N PRO A 11 -2.33 -27.98 2.77
CA PRO A 11 -1.21 -28.21 3.67
C PRO A 11 -0.93 -26.94 4.49
N ALA A 12 -0.73 -27.10 5.80
CA ALA A 12 -0.30 -26.00 6.66
C ALA A 12 1.07 -25.47 6.22
N THR A 13 1.16 -24.16 6.00
CA THR A 13 2.40 -23.45 5.67
C THR A 13 2.87 -22.59 6.85
N GLY A 14 4.04 -21.95 6.72
CA GLY A 14 4.45 -20.89 7.63
C GLY A 14 3.57 -19.64 7.48
N PRO A 15 3.59 -18.72 8.47
CA PRO A 15 2.97 -17.41 8.35
C PRO A 15 3.56 -16.63 7.18
N PRO A 16 2.82 -15.64 6.61
CA PRO A 16 3.37 -14.77 5.58
C PRO A 16 4.65 -14.12 6.08
N LEU A 17 5.65 -14.04 5.20
CA LEU A 17 6.88 -13.33 5.51
C LEU A 17 6.54 -11.87 5.78
N PRO A 18 7.19 -11.23 6.78
CA PRO A 18 7.00 -9.82 7.05
C PRO A 18 7.14 -8.99 5.76
N VAL A 19 6.09 -8.27 5.39
CA VAL A 19 6.20 -7.27 4.32
C VAL A 19 6.82 -6.05 4.96
N TYR A 20 8.10 -5.88 4.71
CA TYR A 20 8.74 -4.61 4.95
C TYR A 20 8.54 -3.76 3.68
N SER A 21 8.03 -2.54 3.85
CA SER A 21 7.83 -1.54 2.80
C SER A 21 9.17 -1.13 2.18
N GLY A 22 9.77 -2.01 1.39
CA GLY A 22 10.99 -1.77 0.62
C GLY A 22 10.95 -2.43 -0.75
N ARG A 23 9.80 -2.99 -1.13
CA ARG A 23 9.51 -3.40 -2.50
C ARG A 23 8.31 -2.61 -2.97
N ALA A 24 8.55 -1.62 -3.84
CA ALA A 24 7.75 -1.60 -5.06
C ALA A 24 7.79 -3.04 -5.58
N LEU A 25 6.68 -3.76 -5.45
CA LEU A 25 6.58 -5.09 -6.04
C LEU A 25 6.70 -4.89 -7.54
N TYR A 26 7.92 -4.98 -8.05
CA TYR A 26 8.15 -5.41 -9.41
C TYR A 26 7.45 -6.74 -9.52
N ARG A 27 6.23 -6.73 -10.05
CA ARG A 27 5.50 -7.95 -10.36
C ARG A 27 6.18 -8.57 -11.57
N SER A 28 7.24 -9.37 -11.33
CA SER A 28 7.52 -10.48 -12.24
C SER A 28 6.45 -11.53 -11.99
N GLU A 29 6.01 -12.22 -13.05
CA GLU A 29 4.96 -13.25 -13.11
C GLU A 29 5.20 -14.50 -12.22
N THR A 30 5.89 -14.39 -11.09
CA THR A 30 5.99 -15.45 -10.10
C THR A 30 4.91 -15.23 -9.05
N ASP A 31 3.85 -16.04 -9.15
CA ASP A 31 2.82 -16.27 -8.12
C ASP A 31 3.41 -16.17 -6.71
N GLU A 32 3.08 -15.12 -5.96
CA GLU A 32 3.06 -15.26 -4.50
C GLU A 32 1.87 -16.16 -4.20
N SER A 33 2.14 -17.41 -3.83
CA SER A 33 1.11 -18.39 -3.51
C SER A 33 0.23 -17.85 -2.38
N GLU A 34 -1.08 -17.68 -2.63
CA GLU A 34 -2.06 -17.27 -1.63
C GLU A 34 -1.94 -18.14 -0.37
N ILE A 35 -1.51 -17.54 0.75
CA ILE A 35 -1.38 -18.27 2.01
C ILE A 35 -2.76 -18.36 2.64
N ARG A 36 -3.37 -19.56 2.59
CA ARG A 36 -4.71 -19.80 3.13
C ARG A 36 -4.76 -20.54 4.46
N HIS A 37 -3.68 -21.24 4.80
CA HIS A 37 -3.60 -22.09 5.99
C HIS A 37 -2.22 -21.98 6.65
N VAL A 38 -2.17 -21.38 7.83
CA VAL A 38 -0.96 -21.24 8.65
C VAL A 38 -0.98 -22.25 9.79
N GLY A 39 0.11 -23.00 9.98
CA GLY A 39 0.23 -23.96 11.08
C GLY A 39 0.62 -23.34 12.42
N GLY A 40 0.55 -24.12 13.49
CA GLY A 40 0.98 -23.72 14.85
C GLY A 40 -0.17 -23.49 15.83
N TYR A 41 -1.40 -23.90 15.47
CA TYR A 41 -2.59 -23.73 16.31
C TYR A 41 -2.94 -24.96 17.17
N ALA A 42 -2.18 -26.06 17.09
CA ALA A 42 -2.41 -27.27 17.89
C ALA A 42 -2.51 -27.02 19.41
N PRO A 43 -1.73 -26.11 20.04
CA PRO A 43 -1.90 -25.78 21.47
C PRO A 43 -3.30 -25.27 21.81
N PHE A 44 -3.90 -24.47 20.92
CA PHE A 44 -5.26 -23.95 21.08
C PHE A 44 -6.32 -25.04 20.90
N VAL A 45 -6.16 -25.95 19.94
CA VAL A 45 -7.06 -27.12 19.80
C VAL A 45 -7.06 -27.97 21.08
N GLY A 46 -5.88 -28.16 21.67
CA GLY A 46 -5.75 -28.81 22.97
C GLY A 46 -6.42 -28.04 24.11
N PHE A 47 -6.41 -26.71 24.06
CA PHE A 47 -7.11 -25.84 25.02
C PHE A 47 -8.63 -25.98 24.90
N CYS A 48 -9.20 -25.90 23.69
CA CYS A 48 -10.61 -26.13 23.44
C CYS A 48 -11.07 -27.49 23.96
N ALA A 49 -10.32 -28.55 23.66
CA ALA A 49 -10.63 -29.91 24.10
C ALA A 49 -10.67 -30.04 25.63
N ARG A 50 -9.78 -29.33 26.37
CA ARG A 50 -9.80 -29.33 27.84
C ARG A 50 -11.03 -28.65 28.43
N LEU A 51 -11.58 -27.66 27.72
CA LEU A 51 -12.80 -26.97 28.10
C LEU A 51 -14.07 -27.68 27.58
N GLY A 52 -13.91 -28.79 26.85
CA GLY A 52 -15.02 -29.53 26.24
C GLY A 52 -15.63 -28.84 25.02
N GLU A 53 -14.91 -27.88 24.41
CA GLU A 53 -15.35 -27.15 23.23
C GLU A 53 -14.88 -27.84 21.95
N ASP A 54 -15.73 -27.85 20.92
CA ASP A 54 -15.41 -28.42 19.61
C ASP A 54 -14.68 -27.39 18.72
N ALA A 55 -13.38 -27.62 18.49
CA ALA A 55 -12.57 -26.75 17.66
C ALA A 55 -13.08 -26.69 16.21
N ALA A 56 -13.63 -27.77 15.65
CA ALA A 56 -14.17 -27.75 14.28
C ALA A 56 -15.40 -26.83 14.18
N GLY A 57 -16.27 -26.86 15.19
CA GLY A 57 -17.39 -25.93 15.31
C GLY A 57 -16.97 -24.46 15.45
N LEU A 58 -15.85 -24.19 16.14
CA LEU A 58 -15.27 -22.84 16.21
C LEU A 58 -14.64 -22.41 14.87
N ALA A 59 -13.99 -23.33 14.14
CA ALA A 59 -13.42 -23.05 12.82
C ALA A 59 -14.49 -22.74 11.75
N ALA A 60 -15.72 -23.22 11.94
CA ALA A 60 -16.82 -22.98 11.00
C ALA A 60 -17.57 -21.66 11.26
N ASP A 61 -17.35 -20.99 12.38
CA ASP A 61 -18.10 -19.80 12.79
C ASP A 61 -17.18 -18.77 13.49
N PRO A 62 -16.70 -17.75 12.76
CA PRO A 62 -15.78 -16.75 13.32
C PRO A 62 -16.44 -15.92 14.43
N VAL A 63 -17.76 -15.73 14.40
CA VAL A 63 -18.44 -14.97 15.44
C VAL A 63 -18.44 -15.77 16.74
N ARG A 64 -18.81 -17.05 16.68
CA ARG A 64 -18.73 -17.96 17.83
C ARG A 64 -17.31 -18.06 18.37
N LEU A 65 -16.31 -18.10 17.50
CA LEU A 65 -14.90 -18.10 17.90
C LEU A 65 -14.53 -16.83 18.67
N LEU A 66 -14.85 -15.64 18.16
CA LEU A 66 -14.53 -14.38 18.84
C LEU A 66 -15.23 -14.27 20.20
N GLU A 67 -16.47 -14.74 20.31
CA GLU A 67 -17.18 -14.85 21.59
C GLU A 67 -16.48 -15.80 22.57
N PHE A 68 -16.05 -16.98 22.10
CA PHE A 68 -15.30 -17.95 22.89
C PHE A 68 -13.97 -17.38 23.40
N LEU A 69 -13.21 -16.70 22.52
CA LEU A 69 -11.94 -16.08 22.88
C LEU A 69 -12.12 -15.00 23.92
N ARG A 70 -13.13 -14.12 23.76
CA ARG A 70 -13.43 -13.07 24.74
C ARG A 70 -13.79 -13.66 26.10
N ALA A 71 -14.64 -14.69 26.12
CA ALA A 71 -15.05 -15.34 27.37
C ALA A 71 -13.89 -16.02 28.11
N ASN A 72 -12.86 -16.47 27.38
CA ASN A 72 -11.71 -17.19 27.93
C ASN A 72 -10.41 -16.37 27.93
N ALA A 73 -10.46 -15.08 27.62
CA ALA A 73 -9.28 -14.25 27.37
C ALA A 73 -8.29 -14.26 28.55
N ALA A 74 -8.78 -14.18 29.79
CA ALA A 74 -7.91 -14.21 30.96
C ALA A 74 -7.14 -15.54 31.12
N ALA A 75 -7.74 -16.67 30.72
CA ALA A 75 -7.09 -17.97 30.76
C ALA A 75 -6.10 -18.16 29.59
N LEU A 76 -6.42 -17.60 28.42
CA LEU A 76 -5.54 -17.58 27.26
C LEU A 76 -4.29 -16.71 27.52
N LEU A 77 -4.47 -15.50 28.07
CA LEU A 77 -3.37 -14.58 28.39
C LEU A 77 -2.46 -15.08 29.51
N ALA A 78 -2.87 -16.08 30.28
CA ALA A 78 -2.01 -16.72 31.27
C ALA A 78 -0.97 -17.67 30.63
N ASP A 79 -1.16 -18.06 29.37
CA ASP A 79 -0.28 -18.95 28.61
C ASP A 79 -0.04 -18.38 27.20
N PRO A 80 1.07 -17.63 27.00
CA PRO A 80 1.36 -16.96 25.73
C PRO A 80 1.40 -17.90 24.53
N ASP A 81 1.81 -19.17 24.70
CA ASP A 81 1.87 -20.13 23.61
C ASP A 81 0.46 -20.51 23.13
N VAL A 82 -0.49 -20.66 24.06
CA VAL A 82 -1.90 -20.93 23.74
C VAL A 82 -2.57 -19.68 23.16
N ALA A 83 -2.24 -18.49 23.65
CA ALA A 83 -2.74 -17.23 23.10
C ALA A 83 -2.29 -17.05 21.64
N ASN A 84 -1.01 -17.20 21.34
CA ASN A 84 -0.47 -17.12 19.98
C ASN A 84 -1.11 -18.18 19.05
N ALA A 85 -1.27 -19.41 19.54
CA ALA A 85 -1.96 -20.47 18.80
C ALA A 85 -3.43 -20.14 18.51
N ALA A 86 -4.13 -19.44 19.43
CA ALA A 86 -5.50 -18.98 19.23
C ALA A 86 -5.60 -17.90 18.15
N GLU A 87 -4.60 -17.01 18.06
CA GLU A 87 -4.52 -15.97 17.03
C GLU A 87 -4.32 -16.58 15.64
N VAL A 88 -3.43 -17.58 15.52
CA VAL A 88 -3.26 -18.38 14.29
C VAL A 88 -4.56 -19.09 13.91
N PHE A 89 -5.21 -19.75 14.87
CA PHE A 89 -6.50 -20.42 14.64
C PHE A 89 -7.58 -19.44 14.15
N THR A 90 -7.59 -18.22 14.68
CA THR A 90 -8.56 -17.19 14.30
C THR A 90 -8.34 -16.71 12.88
N GLY A 91 -7.09 -16.47 12.47
CA GLY A 91 -6.82 -16.07 11.09
C GLY A 91 -7.20 -17.15 10.08
N ASN A 92 -6.92 -18.42 10.37
CA ASN A 92 -7.36 -19.52 9.51
C ASN A 92 -8.89 -19.62 9.44
N THR A 93 -9.58 -19.43 10.57
CA THR A 93 -11.05 -19.40 10.64
C THR A 93 -11.63 -18.31 9.73
N VAL A 94 -11.07 -17.10 9.76
CA VAL A 94 -11.49 -15.98 8.91
C VAL A 94 -11.24 -16.28 7.43
N VAL A 95 -10.04 -16.76 7.09
CA VAL A 95 -9.67 -17.08 5.69
C VAL A 95 -10.52 -18.23 5.12
N ALA A 96 -10.93 -19.17 5.96
CA ALA A 96 -11.78 -20.28 5.54
C ALA A 96 -13.23 -19.86 5.21
N GLN A 97 -13.71 -18.71 5.69
CA GLN A 97 -15.08 -18.26 5.43
C GLN A 97 -15.30 -17.82 3.98
N ARG A 98 -14.26 -17.33 3.32
CA ARG A 98 -14.38 -16.65 2.03
C ARG A 98 -13.27 -17.05 1.06
N PRO A 99 -13.59 -17.35 -0.21
CA PRO A 99 -12.61 -17.79 -1.20
C PRO A 99 -11.63 -16.68 -1.60
N ASP A 100 -11.98 -15.41 -1.41
CA ASP A 100 -11.14 -14.24 -1.68
C ASP A 100 -10.31 -13.74 -0.49
N ALA A 101 -10.49 -14.36 0.69
CA ALA A 101 -9.72 -14.07 1.89
C ALA A 101 -8.37 -14.81 1.90
N GLN A 102 -7.35 -14.19 2.46
CA GLN A 102 -6.00 -14.75 2.60
C GLN A 102 -5.25 -14.15 3.79
N TRP A 103 -4.18 -14.83 4.20
CA TRP A 103 -3.20 -14.29 5.13
C TRP A 103 -2.32 -13.25 4.44
N ARG A 104 -2.11 -12.11 5.09
CA ARG A 104 -1.21 -11.05 4.64
C ARG A 104 -0.33 -10.60 5.79
N SER A 105 0.86 -10.12 5.45
CA SER A 105 1.68 -9.35 6.37
C SER A 105 1.66 -7.88 5.97
N MET A 106 1.46 -7.01 6.93
CA MET A 106 1.51 -5.57 6.80
C MET A 106 2.89 -5.04 7.16
N GLU A 107 3.10 -3.77 6.82
CA GLU A 107 4.29 -3.02 7.22
C GLU A 107 4.55 -3.14 8.74
N GLY A 108 5.77 -3.50 9.11
CA GLY A 108 6.15 -3.77 10.50
C GLY A 108 5.97 -5.24 10.94
N GLY A 109 5.63 -6.14 10.00
CA GLY A 109 5.55 -7.58 10.26
C GLY A 109 4.26 -8.03 10.97
N VAL A 110 3.28 -7.14 11.06
CA VAL A 110 1.96 -7.45 11.62
C VAL A 110 1.23 -8.40 10.68
N THR A 111 0.73 -9.52 11.20
CA THR A 111 -0.05 -10.47 10.41
C THR A 111 -1.54 -10.21 10.52
N GLU A 112 -2.21 -10.24 9.38
CA GLU A 112 -3.65 -10.07 9.26
C GLU A 112 -4.27 -11.18 8.40
N ALA A 113 -5.56 -11.41 8.61
CA ALA A 113 -6.36 -12.41 7.91
C ALA A 113 -7.69 -11.80 7.45
N GLY A 114 -8.03 -12.01 6.18
CA GLY A 114 -9.25 -11.48 5.58
C GLY A 114 -9.03 -11.13 4.10
N ASP A 115 -9.82 -10.23 3.55
CA ASP A 115 -9.69 -9.73 2.18
C ASP A 115 -9.44 -8.20 2.16
N HIS A 116 -9.61 -7.59 1.00
CA HIS A 116 -9.41 -6.16 0.81
C HIS A 116 -10.57 -5.30 1.37
N GLU A 117 -11.70 -5.90 1.76
CA GLU A 117 -12.86 -5.23 2.37
C GLU A 117 -12.78 -5.29 3.90
N MET A 118 -12.38 -6.44 4.45
CA MET A 118 -12.20 -6.64 5.88
C MET A 118 -10.89 -7.38 6.15
N SER A 119 -10.07 -6.81 7.01
CA SER A 119 -8.87 -7.46 7.51
C SER A 119 -8.91 -7.50 9.04
N LEU A 120 -8.66 -8.67 9.60
CA LEU A 120 -8.52 -8.86 11.04
C LEU A 120 -7.03 -8.94 11.37
N ILE A 121 -6.52 -7.95 12.10
CA ILE A 121 -5.20 -8.08 12.73
C ILE A 121 -5.29 -9.24 13.72
N VAL A 122 -4.52 -10.30 13.49
CA VAL A 122 -4.56 -11.48 14.37
C VAL A 122 -3.58 -11.33 15.53
N GLN A 123 -2.47 -10.65 15.32
CA GLN A 123 -1.45 -10.46 16.34
C GLN A 123 -1.98 -9.61 17.50
N GLY A 124 -1.88 -10.09 18.74
CA GLY A 124 -2.40 -9.41 19.93
C GLY A 124 -3.93 -9.32 19.99
N LEU A 125 -4.64 -10.13 19.19
CA LEU A 125 -6.10 -10.14 19.14
C LEU A 125 -6.71 -10.50 20.50
N VAL A 126 -6.14 -11.47 21.22
CA VAL A 126 -6.69 -11.91 22.51
C VAL A 126 -6.64 -10.76 23.54
N GLU A 127 -5.56 -9.99 23.54
CA GLU A 127 -5.42 -8.80 24.41
C GLU A 127 -6.42 -7.70 24.04
N ARG A 128 -6.62 -7.45 22.74
CA ARG A 128 -7.64 -6.49 22.26
C ARG A 128 -9.05 -6.92 22.66
N LEU A 129 -9.39 -8.19 22.49
CA LEU A 129 -10.70 -8.72 22.89
C LEU A 129 -10.91 -8.62 24.41
N HIS A 130 -9.85 -8.82 25.20
CA HIS A 130 -9.91 -8.67 26.65
C HIS A 130 -10.17 -7.23 27.10
N SER A 131 -9.58 -6.26 26.40
CA SER A 131 -9.63 -4.83 26.74
C SER A 131 -10.78 -4.06 26.09
N ALA A 132 -11.41 -4.61 25.05
CA ALA A 132 -12.53 -3.98 24.35
C ALA A 132 -13.75 -3.77 25.25
N SER A 133 -14.49 -2.68 25.05
CA SER A 133 -15.79 -2.47 25.70
C SER A 133 -16.84 -3.48 25.21
N VAL A 134 -18.03 -3.48 25.81
CA VAL A 134 -19.14 -4.34 25.34
C VAL A 134 -19.60 -3.86 23.96
N GLU A 135 -19.69 -2.54 23.77
CA GLU A 135 -20.12 -1.88 22.54
C GLU A 135 -19.13 -2.11 21.41
N GLN A 136 -17.83 -1.84 21.63
CA GLN A 136 -16.78 -2.03 20.63
C GLN A 136 -16.72 -3.47 20.09
N PHE A 137 -16.91 -4.43 20.98
CA PHE A 137 -16.95 -5.84 20.60
C PHE A 137 -18.22 -6.21 19.85
N ALA A 138 -19.38 -5.69 20.26
CA ALA A 138 -20.64 -5.92 19.55
C ALA A 138 -20.58 -5.35 18.12
N GLU A 139 -19.97 -4.17 17.95
CA GLU A 139 -19.68 -3.59 16.64
C GLU A 139 -18.73 -4.48 15.83
N SER A 140 -17.63 -4.95 16.43
CA SER A 140 -16.69 -5.87 15.77
C SER A 140 -17.36 -7.17 15.30
N LEU A 141 -18.23 -7.76 16.13
CA LEU A 141 -19.00 -8.95 15.77
C LEU A 141 -20.00 -8.67 14.64
N ALA A 142 -20.63 -7.49 14.64
CA ALA A 142 -21.54 -7.10 13.57
C ALA A 142 -20.79 -6.95 12.24
N THR A 143 -19.61 -6.32 12.24
CA THR A 143 -18.76 -6.20 11.05
C THR A 143 -18.33 -7.55 10.50
N VAL A 144 -17.84 -8.45 11.35
CA VAL A 144 -17.44 -9.80 10.91
C VAL A 144 -18.64 -10.58 10.38
N ARG A 145 -19.80 -10.50 11.04
CA ARG A 145 -21.03 -11.15 10.58
C ARG A 145 -21.47 -10.65 9.21
N GLU A 146 -21.53 -9.34 9.04
CA GLU A 146 -21.92 -8.70 7.77
C GLU A 146 -20.95 -9.11 6.65
N TRP A 147 -19.64 -9.15 6.94
CA TRP A 147 -18.62 -9.55 5.97
C TRP A 147 -18.72 -11.03 5.55
N VAL A 148 -19.01 -11.94 6.48
CA VAL A 148 -19.21 -13.38 6.18
C VAL A 148 -20.50 -13.61 5.39
N GLU A 149 -21.57 -12.87 5.72
CA GLU A 149 -22.88 -12.99 5.08
C GLU A 149 -22.95 -12.26 3.73
N SER A 150 -22.04 -11.30 3.48
CA SER A 150 -21.92 -10.65 2.19
C SER A 150 -21.38 -11.63 1.16
N ASP A 151 -22.07 -11.74 0.02
CA ASP A 151 -21.44 -12.31 -1.17
C ASP A 151 -20.14 -11.54 -1.42
N PRO A 152 -19.02 -12.23 -1.69
CA PRO A 152 -17.83 -11.55 -2.17
C PRO A 152 -18.25 -10.81 -3.43
N GLU A 153 -18.31 -9.48 -3.36
CA GLU A 153 -18.50 -8.72 -4.58
C GLU A 153 -17.33 -9.12 -5.47
N PRO A 154 -17.57 -9.54 -6.72
CA PRO A 154 -16.50 -9.52 -7.68
C PRO A 154 -16.19 -8.03 -7.84
N LEU A 155 -15.34 -7.47 -6.96
CA LEU A 155 -14.60 -6.29 -7.34
C LEU A 155 -13.82 -6.78 -8.53
N PRO A 156 -14.10 -6.29 -9.75
CA PRO A 156 -13.25 -6.61 -10.87
C PRO A 156 -11.89 -6.02 -10.48
N ARG A 157 -10.97 -6.88 -10.01
CA ARG A 157 -9.56 -6.53 -9.99
C ARG A 157 -9.29 -6.04 -11.42
N PHE A 158 -8.56 -4.95 -11.58
CA PHE A 158 -8.15 -4.49 -12.90
C PHE A 158 -7.57 -5.63 -13.78
N GLU A 159 -7.05 -6.69 -13.15
CA GLU A 159 -6.61 -7.97 -13.72
C GLU A 159 -7.63 -8.67 -14.65
N GLU A 160 -8.94 -8.41 -14.53
CA GLU A 160 -9.96 -9.02 -15.40
C GLU A 160 -10.32 -8.17 -16.64
N HIS A 161 -9.76 -6.97 -16.79
CA HIS A 161 -9.97 -6.10 -17.95
C HIS A 161 -8.74 -6.04 -18.87
N ASP A 162 -8.46 -7.13 -19.58
CA ASP A 162 -7.52 -7.22 -20.72
C ASP A 162 -7.98 -6.37 -21.93
N GLY A 163 -8.19 -5.07 -21.74
CA GLY A 163 -8.56 -4.19 -22.87
C GLY A 163 -8.69 -2.69 -22.63
N ASN A 164 -8.50 -2.17 -21.41
CA ASN A 164 -8.70 -0.74 -21.15
C ASN A 164 -7.59 -0.04 -20.36
N LEU A 165 -6.36 -0.55 -20.47
CA LEU A 165 -5.19 0.14 -19.97
C LEU A 165 -5.03 1.50 -20.70
N PRO A 166 -4.69 2.58 -19.96
CA PRO A 166 -4.40 3.86 -20.60
C PRO A 166 -3.26 3.68 -21.61
N GLN A 167 -3.36 4.37 -22.73
CA GLN A 167 -2.42 4.25 -23.83
C GLN A 167 -1.52 5.50 -23.86
N PRO A 168 -0.35 5.48 -23.18
CA PRO A 168 0.52 6.63 -23.17
C PRO A 168 0.97 6.96 -24.58
N VAL A 169 0.96 8.25 -24.91
CA VAL A 169 1.41 8.78 -26.20
C VAL A 169 2.83 9.31 -26.03
N PRO A 170 3.86 8.67 -26.62
CA PRO A 170 5.22 9.17 -26.57
C PRO A 170 5.32 10.55 -27.22
N LEU A 171 6.33 11.31 -26.80
CA LEU A 171 6.64 12.58 -27.46
C LEU A 171 6.90 12.35 -28.97
N PRO A 172 6.40 13.24 -29.84
CA PRO A 172 6.66 13.12 -31.28
C PRO A 172 8.16 13.18 -31.59
N ALA A 173 8.56 12.53 -32.67
CA ALA A 173 9.94 12.59 -33.15
C ALA A 173 10.39 14.04 -33.35
N GLY A 174 11.58 14.38 -32.84
CA GLY A 174 12.16 15.73 -32.91
C GLY A 174 11.92 16.61 -31.67
N TRP A 175 11.08 16.17 -30.73
CA TRP A 175 10.99 16.80 -29.42
C TRP A 175 12.15 16.37 -28.52
N LYS A 176 12.62 17.30 -27.67
CA LYS A 176 13.71 17.02 -26.73
C LYS A 176 13.15 16.19 -25.57
N PRO A 177 13.66 14.98 -25.31
CA PRO A 177 13.24 14.22 -24.13
C PRO A 177 13.71 14.91 -22.84
N TYR A 178 13.09 14.57 -21.72
CA TYR A 178 13.59 14.95 -20.41
C TYR A 178 15.01 14.42 -20.21
N VAL A 179 15.86 15.22 -19.56
CA VAL A 179 17.22 14.84 -19.18
C VAL A 179 17.38 15.23 -17.72
N ARG A 180 17.65 14.24 -16.87
CA ARG A 180 17.91 14.44 -15.44
C ARG A 180 19.05 15.44 -15.25
N PRO A 181 18.94 16.39 -14.30
CA PRO A 181 20.06 17.22 -13.91
C PRO A 181 21.15 16.37 -13.24
N ASP A 182 22.38 16.87 -13.22
CA ASP A 182 23.44 16.22 -12.45
C ASP A 182 23.12 16.34 -10.95
N ILE A 183 23.03 15.21 -10.25
CA ILE A 183 22.74 15.14 -8.82
C ILE A 183 23.91 14.45 -8.12
N SER A 184 24.43 15.12 -7.08
CA SER A 184 25.57 14.58 -6.33
C SER A 184 25.11 13.50 -5.37
N VAL A 185 25.63 12.28 -5.55
CA VAL A 185 25.48 11.20 -4.57
C VAL A 185 26.61 11.32 -3.55
N GLU A 186 26.27 11.68 -2.32
CA GLU A 186 27.24 11.70 -1.23
C GLU A 186 27.61 10.28 -0.80
N VAL A 187 28.88 10.07 -0.45
CA VAL A 187 29.35 8.82 0.13
C VAL A 187 29.17 8.90 1.65
N TYR A 188 28.08 8.30 2.13
CA TYR A 188 27.82 8.16 3.55
C TYR A 188 28.73 7.12 4.19
N ARG A 189 29.03 7.29 5.48
CA ARG A 189 29.93 6.42 6.24
C ARG A 189 29.28 6.00 7.55
N ASP A 190 29.59 4.80 7.99
CA ASP A 190 29.17 4.30 9.30
C ASP A 190 29.99 4.91 10.45
N ALA A 191 29.71 4.47 11.68
CA ALA A 191 30.40 4.94 12.88
C ALA A 191 31.91 4.66 12.88
N ASP A 192 32.36 3.65 12.13
CA ASP A 192 33.76 3.25 11.99
C ASP A 192 34.45 3.97 10.80
N GLY A 193 33.71 4.82 10.06
CA GLY A 193 34.19 5.57 8.92
C GLY A 193 34.20 4.77 7.60
N THR A 194 33.62 3.57 7.59
CA THR A 194 33.50 2.72 6.40
C THR A 194 32.37 3.25 5.51
N PRO A 195 32.56 3.36 4.18
CA PRO A 195 31.48 3.73 3.28
C PRO A 195 30.28 2.80 3.40
N LEU A 196 29.08 3.37 3.53
CA LEU A 196 27.80 2.65 3.50
C LEU A 196 27.41 2.43 2.03
N PRO A 197 27.34 1.18 1.54
CA PRO A 197 27.05 0.90 0.14
C PRO A 197 25.53 0.83 -0.08
N TYR A 198 24.83 1.95 0.10
CA TYR A 198 23.38 2.01 -0.09
C TYR A 198 22.96 1.40 -1.44
N GLY A 199 21.86 0.65 -1.45
CA GLY A 199 21.34 -0.15 -2.56
C GLY A 199 21.94 -1.56 -2.67
N THR A 200 23.02 -1.84 -1.94
CA THR A 200 23.67 -3.16 -1.88
C THR A 200 24.10 -3.52 -0.45
N ARG A 201 23.61 -2.78 0.54
CA ARG A 201 24.05 -2.86 1.94
C ARG A 201 23.81 -4.23 2.53
N TRP A 202 22.72 -4.87 2.13
CA TRP A 202 22.29 -6.16 2.67
C TRP A 202 22.66 -7.35 1.77
N GLY A 203 23.05 -7.12 0.52
CA GLY A 203 23.34 -8.20 -0.43
C GLY A 203 22.16 -9.15 -0.62
N ASP A 204 22.39 -10.45 -0.43
CA ASP A 204 21.35 -11.49 -0.47
C ASP A 204 20.70 -11.74 0.92
N GLU A 205 21.17 -11.07 1.97
CA GLU A 205 20.67 -11.23 3.34
C GLU A 205 19.53 -10.25 3.63
N ALA A 206 18.68 -10.61 4.59
CA ALA A 206 17.66 -9.69 5.08
C ALA A 206 18.32 -8.56 5.89
N ALA A 207 17.74 -7.36 5.83
CA ALA A 207 18.18 -6.26 6.67
C ALA A 207 18.10 -6.64 8.16
N ALA A 208 19.07 -6.16 8.93
CA ALA A 208 19.06 -6.37 10.37
C ALA A 208 17.83 -5.72 11.00
N SER A 209 17.17 -6.41 11.94
CA SER A 209 15.86 -5.97 12.44
C SER A 209 15.91 -4.60 13.12
N GLU A 210 17.03 -4.25 13.73
CA GLU A 210 17.32 -2.95 14.32
C GLU A 210 17.44 -1.80 13.30
N SER A 211 17.50 -2.09 12.01
CA SER A 211 17.56 -1.08 10.94
C SER A 211 16.19 -0.64 10.45
N TYR A 212 15.12 -1.36 10.81
CA TYR A 212 13.75 -0.96 10.51
C TYR A 212 13.32 0.23 11.38
N GLY A 213 12.72 1.24 10.74
CA GLY A 213 12.29 2.47 11.41
C GLY A 213 13.42 3.39 11.85
N VAL A 214 14.68 3.00 11.64
CA VAL A 214 15.85 3.86 11.85
C VAL A 214 16.16 4.60 10.56
N THR A 215 16.32 5.92 10.66
CA THR A 215 16.51 6.80 9.50
C THR A 215 17.78 7.61 9.69
N SER A 216 18.89 7.08 9.17
CA SER A 216 20.18 7.77 9.15
C SER A 216 20.40 8.48 7.81
N ASN A 217 21.37 9.39 7.74
CA ASN A 217 21.82 9.99 6.48
C ASN A 217 20.69 10.57 5.61
N THR A 218 19.75 11.28 6.24
CA THR A 218 18.53 11.77 5.58
C THR A 218 18.79 12.66 4.37
N GLY A 219 19.93 13.35 4.36
CA GLY A 219 20.43 14.12 3.21
C GLY A 219 20.60 13.32 1.92
N ARG A 220 20.63 11.98 1.98
CA ARG A 220 20.83 11.09 0.82
C ARG A 220 19.82 11.31 -0.31
N PHE A 221 18.64 11.80 0.02
CA PHE A 221 17.56 12.03 -0.95
C PHE A 221 17.49 13.47 -1.45
N SER A 222 18.35 14.38 -0.98
CA SER A 222 18.29 15.81 -1.31
C SER A 222 18.33 16.14 -2.80
N GLY A 223 18.91 15.27 -3.63
CA GLY A 223 18.86 15.40 -5.08
C GLY A 223 17.44 15.32 -5.68
N LEU A 224 16.47 14.70 -5.00
CA LEU A 224 15.08 14.58 -5.49
C LEU A 224 14.41 15.93 -5.68
N HIS A 225 14.74 16.93 -4.85
CA HIS A 225 14.21 18.28 -5.02
C HIS A 225 14.69 18.93 -6.32
N ALA A 226 15.96 18.72 -6.68
CA ALA A 226 16.51 19.21 -7.94
C ALA A 226 15.90 18.49 -9.17
N VAL A 227 15.66 17.18 -9.06
CA VAL A 227 14.98 16.39 -10.10
C VAL A 227 13.54 16.88 -10.27
N ALA A 228 12.80 17.10 -9.18
CA ALA A 228 11.43 17.62 -9.21
C ALA A 228 11.35 19.01 -9.84
N ASP A 229 12.24 19.93 -9.47
CA ASP A 229 12.31 21.26 -10.10
C ASP A 229 12.56 21.15 -11.61
N SER A 230 13.52 20.30 -12.01
CA SER A 230 13.81 20.08 -13.43
C SER A 230 12.65 19.43 -14.19
N LEU A 231 11.90 18.53 -13.56
CA LEU A 231 10.69 17.92 -14.13
C LEU A 231 9.59 18.96 -14.31
N ILE A 232 9.36 19.83 -13.33
CA ILE A 232 8.41 20.94 -13.44
C ILE A 232 8.80 21.84 -14.63
N ASP A 233 10.06 22.25 -14.71
CA ASP A 233 10.59 23.08 -15.81
C ASP A 233 10.41 22.38 -17.17
N PHE A 234 10.64 21.08 -17.23
CA PHE A 234 10.42 20.29 -18.44
C PHE A 234 8.94 20.25 -18.84
N LEU A 235 8.04 19.98 -17.88
CA LEU A 235 6.60 19.92 -18.13
C LEU A 235 6.09 21.26 -18.65
N VAL A 236 6.45 22.36 -17.99
CA VAL A 236 6.03 23.71 -18.38
C VAL A 236 6.80 24.26 -19.57
N SER A 237 7.84 23.60 -20.10
CA SER A 237 8.48 24.02 -21.36
C SER A 237 7.93 23.23 -22.55
N THR A 238 7.56 21.96 -22.32
CA THR A 238 7.14 21.00 -23.34
C THR A 238 5.62 21.01 -23.58
N TYR A 239 4.84 21.07 -22.50
CA TYR A 239 3.38 20.98 -22.57
C TYR A 239 2.72 22.35 -22.40
N ALA A 240 1.49 22.46 -22.90
CA ALA A 240 0.60 23.56 -22.57
C ALA A 240 0.11 23.35 -21.12
N ALA A 241 0.91 23.79 -20.16
CA ALA A 241 0.66 23.68 -18.73
C ALA A 241 1.07 24.96 -18.00
N SER A 242 0.55 25.14 -16.79
CA SER A 242 0.84 26.26 -15.90
C SER A 242 1.13 25.79 -14.48
N THR A 243 1.88 26.59 -13.71
CA THR A 243 2.22 26.27 -12.32
C THR A 243 1.52 27.19 -11.34
N ARG A 244 1.18 26.66 -10.17
CA ARG A 244 0.71 27.43 -9.02
C ARG A 244 1.36 26.92 -7.74
N ASP A 245 1.68 27.86 -6.85
CA ASP A 245 2.03 27.52 -5.47
C ASP A 245 0.76 27.04 -4.76
N VAL A 246 0.85 25.86 -4.13
CA VAL A 246 -0.24 25.26 -3.35
C VAL A 246 0.25 24.79 -1.98
N THR A 247 1.29 25.45 -1.46
CA THR A 247 1.98 25.05 -0.22
C THR A 247 1.01 25.06 0.96
N ALA A 248 0.26 26.15 1.15
CA ALA A 248 -0.68 26.30 2.26
C ALA A 248 -1.84 25.28 2.20
N GLU A 249 -2.40 25.02 1.00
CA GLU A 249 -3.45 24.02 0.82
C GLU A 249 -2.93 22.60 1.10
N THR A 250 -1.69 22.33 0.71
CA THR A 250 -1.05 21.03 0.92
C THR A 250 -0.71 20.80 2.39
N GLU A 251 -0.16 21.80 3.09
CA GLU A 251 0.06 21.77 4.54
C GLU A 251 -1.24 21.49 5.30
N ALA A 252 -2.32 22.21 4.95
CA ALA A 252 -3.62 22.04 5.57
C ALA A 252 -4.18 20.61 5.37
N ARG A 253 -4.02 20.05 4.16
CA ARG A 253 -4.46 18.69 3.82
C ARG A 253 -3.67 17.62 4.59
N MET A 254 -2.35 17.78 4.67
CA MET A 254 -1.44 16.83 5.34
C MET A 254 -1.55 16.86 6.87
N ARG A 255 -2.18 17.88 7.45
CA ARG A 255 -2.44 18.01 8.90
C ARG A 255 -1.21 17.76 9.79
N GLY A 256 -0.03 18.17 9.30
CA GLY A 256 1.24 18.02 10.01
C GLY A 256 1.80 16.58 10.09
N GLN A 257 1.24 15.63 9.33
CA GLN A 257 1.80 14.28 9.20
C GLN A 257 3.22 14.30 8.61
N VAL A 258 3.45 15.24 7.68
CA VAL A 258 4.75 15.50 7.08
C VAL A 258 4.99 17.00 7.06
N SER A 259 6.23 17.41 7.29
CA SER A 259 6.68 18.80 7.18
C SER A 259 6.82 19.16 5.70
N VAL A 260 5.94 20.04 5.23
CA VAL A 260 5.91 20.53 3.85
C VAL A 260 6.78 21.78 3.77
N LEU A 261 7.80 21.76 2.92
CA LEU A 261 8.65 22.92 2.65
C LEU A 261 8.10 23.80 1.53
N ARG A 262 7.50 23.17 0.52
CA ARG A 262 6.96 23.80 -0.69
C ARG A 262 6.04 22.81 -1.37
N ALA A 263 4.96 23.29 -1.99
CA ALA A 263 4.19 22.47 -2.92
C ALA A 263 3.87 23.23 -4.21
N VAL A 264 4.13 22.59 -5.35
CA VAL A 264 3.88 23.16 -6.67
C VAL A 264 2.91 22.29 -7.43
N ARG A 265 1.78 22.88 -7.83
CA ARG A 265 0.83 22.23 -8.72
C ARG A 265 1.11 22.62 -10.16
N VAL A 266 1.16 21.64 -11.04
CA VAL A 266 1.24 21.80 -12.49
C VAL A 266 -0.11 21.40 -13.08
N ASP A 267 -0.82 22.38 -13.64
CA ASP A 267 -2.13 22.20 -14.27
C ASP A 267 -1.95 22.15 -15.80
N PRO A 268 -2.29 21.03 -16.46
CA PRO A 268 -2.37 20.98 -17.92
C PRO A 268 -3.53 21.86 -18.42
N ALA A 269 -3.43 22.33 -19.67
CA ALA A 269 -4.47 23.14 -20.30
C ALA A 269 -5.76 22.35 -20.61
N SER A 270 -5.67 21.02 -20.70
CA SER A 270 -6.82 20.14 -20.87
C SER A 270 -7.38 19.74 -19.50
N PRO A 271 -8.70 19.93 -19.24
CA PRO A 271 -9.32 19.48 -17.99
C PRO A 271 -9.39 17.96 -17.86
N ASP A 272 -9.26 17.24 -18.97
CA ASP A 272 -9.31 15.77 -19.03
C ASP A 272 -7.92 15.14 -18.85
N ALA A 273 -6.88 15.95 -18.62
CA ALA A 273 -5.51 15.50 -18.35
C ALA A 273 -5.19 15.63 -16.85
N ALA A 274 -4.54 14.62 -16.28
CA ALA A 274 -4.26 14.57 -14.84
C ALA A 274 -3.32 15.72 -14.42
N PRO A 275 -3.69 16.58 -13.46
CA PRO A 275 -2.77 17.51 -12.85
C PRO A 275 -1.73 16.76 -12.00
N LEU A 276 -0.58 17.40 -11.76
CA LEU A 276 0.46 16.90 -10.86
C LEU A 276 0.69 17.90 -9.72
N VAL A 277 0.90 17.42 -8.50
CA VAL A 277 1.36 18.26 -7.37
C VAL A 277 2.63 17.67 -6.80
N PHE A 278 3.70 18.45 -6.84
CA PHE A 278 5.01 18.13 -6.27
C PHE A 278 5.09 18.72 -4.88
N THR A 279 5.13 17.89 -3.85
CA THR A 279 5.23 18.32 -2.45
C THR A 279 6.63 18.01 -1.92
N TYR A 280 7.38 19.04 -1.57
CA TYR A 280 8.75 18.95 -1.09
C TYR A 280 8.74 18.86 0.44
N THR A 281 9.47 17.90 1.00
CA THR A 281 9.47 17.60 2.43
C THR A 281 10.85 17.85 3.06
N ASP A 282 10.93 17.95 4.39
CA ASP A 282 12.18 18.19 5.13
C ASP A 282 13.06 16.95 5.35
N PHE A 283 12.45 15.76 5.35
CA PHE A 283 13.10 14.51 4.98
C PHE A 283 13.17 14.52 3.46
N PRO A 284 14.29 14.91 2.83
CA PRO A 284 14.30 15.68 1.59
C PRO A 284 13.85 14.87 0.37
N GLY A 285 12.56 14.59 0.32
CA GLY A 285 11.86 13.78 -0.65
C GLY A 285 10.74 14.59 -1.29
N VAL A 286 10.01 13.90 -2.16
CA VAL A 286 8.94 14.44 -2.98
C VAL A 286 7.73 13.53 -2.86
N LEU A 287 6.64 14.05 -2.32
CA LEU A 287 5.33 13.40 -2.43
C LEU A 287 4.66 13.91 -3.71
N LEU A 288 4.53 13.04 -4.70
CA LEU A 288 3.89 13.33 -5.98
C LEU A 288 2.41 12.94 -5.91
N HIS A 289 1.53 13.92 -5.98
CA HIS A 289 0.11 13.67 -6.17
C HIS A 289 -0.22 13.68 -7.67
N SER A 290 -0.84 12.61 -8.16
CA SER A 290 -1.22 12.44 -9.57
C SER A 290 -2.73 12.39 -9.70
N GLY A 291 -3.31 13.26 -10.52
CA GLY A 291 -4.74 13.29 -10.74
C GLY A 291 -5.53 13.84 -9.54
N LEU A 292 -6.43 13.05 -8.99
CA LEU A 292 -7.36 13.49 -7.94
C LEU A 292 -7.18 12.79 -6.60
N LEU A 293 -6.78 11.51 -6.58
CA LEU A 293 -6.81 10.66 -5.40
C LEU A 293 -5.49 9.96 -5.11
N HIS A 294 -4.63 9.75 -6.11
CA HIS A 294 -3.39 9.00 -5.95
C HIS A 294 -2.20 9.89 -5.53
N SER A 295 -1.42 9.43 -4.54
CA SER A 295 -0.15 10.06 -4.15
C SER A 295 0.93 9.00 -3.96
N THR A 296 2.14 9.28 -4.45
CA THR A 296 3.31 8.40 -4.33
C THR A 296 4.46 9.15 -3.66
N PRO A 297 5.01 8.66 -2.55
CA PRO A 297 6.19 9.23 -1.92
C PRO A 297 7.48 8.75 -2.61
N PHE A 298 8.44 9.67 -2.74
CA PHE A 298 9.82 9.40 -3.16
C PHE A 298 10.77 10.02 -2.12
N PRO A 299 11.55 9.25 -1.36
CA PRO A 299 11.58 7.78 -1.31
C PRO A 299 10.25 7.16 -0.85
N SER A 300 10.04 5.88 -1.17
CA SER A 300 8.90 5.13 -0.65
C SER A 300 9.05 4.85 0.85
N CYS A 301 10.29 4.61 1.27
CA CYS A 301 10.68 4.36 2.64
C CYS A 301 12.02 5.04 2.97
N GLY A 302 12.02 5.84 4.04
CA GLY A 302 13.21 6.56 4.50
C GLY A 302 14.19 5.75 5.34
N CYS A 303 13.84 4.52 5.75
CA CYS A 303 14.64 3.79 6.75
C CYS A 303 15.91 3.15 6.16
N ASP A 304 16.84 2.81 7.04
CA ASP A 304 18.12 2.21 6.69
C ASP A 304 17.97 0.77 6.18
N ALA A 305 16.91 0.05 6.59
CA ALA A 305 16.64 -1.31 6.13
C ALA A 305 16.14 -1.37 4.67
N CYS A 306 15.36 -0.39 4.22
CA CYS A 306 14.83 -0.33 2.86
C CYS A 306 15.93 -0.14 1.80
N ASP A 307 17.07 0.41 2.21
CA ASP A 307 18.28 0.55 1.38
C ASP A 307 18.07 1.29 0.05
N GLU A 308 17.03 2.13 -0.02
CA GLU A 308 16.72 2.91 -1.22
C GLU A 308 17.85 3.89 -1.57
N ILE A 309 18.05 4.09 -2.88
CA ILE A 309 19.08 4.98 -3.42
C ILE A 309 18.47 6.14 -4.19
N LEU A 310 19.12 7.29 -4.12
CA LEU A 310 18.69 8.51 -4.81
C LEU A 310 18.42 8.27 -6.31
N ASP A 311 19.26 7.47 -6.97
CA ASP A 311 19.15 7.22 -8.40
C ASP A 311 17.88 6.43 -8.80
N SER A 312 17.48 5.45 -7.99
CA SER A 312 16.26 4.67 -8.22
C SER A 312 15.02 5.51 -7.93
N GLU A 313 15.03 6.27 -6.83
CA GLU A 313 13.92 7.16 -6.47
C GLU A 313 13.72 8.27 -7.50
N ALA A 314 14.81 8.86 -8.01
CA ALA A 314 14.75 9.81 -9.10
C ALA A 314 14.19 9.18 -10.38
N ALA A 315 14.58 7.93 -10.69
CA ALA A 315 14.07 7.22 -11.87
C ALA A 315 12.57 6.90 -11.74
N GLY A 316 12.12 6.50 -10.54
CA GLY A 316 10.71 6.28 -10.24
C GLY A 316 9.89 7.56 -10.38
N LEU A 317 10.36 8.67 -9.80
CA LEU A 317 9.71 9.97 -9.91
C LEU A 317 9.59 10.42 -11.38
N GLU A 318 10.68 10.31 -12.15
CA GLU A 318 10.69 10.62 -13.58
C GLU A 318 9.70 9.77 -14.36
N GLN A 319 9.72 8.45 -14.14
CA GLN A 319 8.84 7.52 -14.81
C GLN A 319 7.37 7.83 -14.53
N GLN A 320 7.02 8.10 -13.28
CA GLN A 320 5.64 8.44 -12.92
C GLN A 320 5.19 9.75 -13.57
N VAL A 321 5.98 10.82 -13.43
CA VAL A 321 5.66 12.13 -14.01
C VAL A 321 5.51 12.05 -15.53
N LEU A 322 6.45 11.41 -16.22
CA LEU A 322 6.44 11.32 -17.68
C LEU A 322 5.31 10.43 -18.19
N SER A 323 4.98 9.35 -17.49
CA SER A 323 3.87 8.46 -17.86
C SER A 323 2.52 9.14 -17.65
N VAL A 324 2.33 9.90 -16.56
CA VAL A 324 1.14 10.72 -16.34
C VAL A 324 0.99 11.77 -17.45
N ALA A 325 2.06 12.51 -17.75
CA ALA A 325 2.03 13.53 -18.81
C ALA A 325 1.73 12.93 -20.19
N ALA A 326 2.19 11.70 -20.45
CA ALA A 326 1.91 10.97 -21.67
C ALA A 326 0.47 10.40 -21.73
N GLY A 327 -0.36 10.54 -20.69
CA GLY A 327 -1.71 9.96 -20.65
C GLY A 327 -1.73 8.47 -20.32
N GLY A 328 -0.67 7.97 -19.69
CA GLY A 328 -0.56 6.59 -19.20
C GLY A 328 -1.20 6.38 -17.83
N PHE A 329 -1.97 7.33 -17.29
CA PHE A 329 -2.49 7.27 -15.93
C PHE A 329 -4.02 7.20 -15.91
N ALA A 330 -4.58 6.33 -15.07
CA ALA A 330 -6.01 6.20 -14.86
C ALA A 330 -6.34 6.10 -13.38
N GLU A 331 -7.48 6.66 -12.97
CA GLU A 331 -8.02 6.53 -11.62
C GLU A 331 -9.48 6.10 -11.71
N ARG A 332 -9.94 5.33 -10.71
CA ARG A 332 -11.35 4.94 -10.57
C ARG A 332 -11.80 5.14 -9.14
N TYR A 333 -12.94 5.78 -8.99
CA TYR A 333 -13.62 5.98 -7.72
C TYR A 333 -15.06 6.44 -7.98
N PRO A 334 -16.04 6.01 -7.17
CA PRO A 334 -15.96 4.99 -6.12
C PRO A 334 -16.08 3.57 -6.70
N LEU A 335 -15.38 2.62 -6.09
CA LEU A 335 -15.49 1.19 -6.41
C LEU A 335 -16.14 0.42 -5.26
N GLY A 336 -17.16 -0.38 -5.58
CA GLY A 336 -17.91 -1.20 -4.63
C GLY A 336 -18.64 -0.40 -3.55
N LYS A 337 -19.24 -1.10 -2.58
CA LYS A 337 -19.95 -0.50 -1.45
C LYS A 337 -19.03 0.30 -0.53
N HIS A 338 -17.76 -0.09 -0.42
CA HIS A 338 -16.74 0.56 0.40
C HIS A 338 -16.13 1.80 -0.26
N ARG A 339 -16.58 2.17 -1.47
CA ARG A 339 -16.13 3.37 -2.19
C ARG A 339 -14.60 3.43 -2.27
N ARG A 340 -13.96 2.36 -2.75
CA ARG A 340 -12.51 2.29 -2.88
C ARG A 340 -12.03 3.16 -4.04
N ALA A 341 -10.79 3.62 -3.94
CA ALA A 341 -10.06 4.30 -5.00
C ALA A 341 -8.99 3.37 -5.57
N GLU A 342 -8.87 3.33 -6.89
CA GLU A 342 -7.82 2.60 -7.58
C GLU A 342 -7.11 3.47 -8.60
N TYR A 343 -5.87 3.12 -8.90
CA TYR A 343 -5.08 3.74 -9.95
C TYR A 343 -4.38 2.72 -10.83
N GLN A 344 -4.05 3.14 -12.04
CA GLN A 344 -3.15 2.45 -12.95
C GLN A 344 -2.18 3.43 -13.60
N LEU A 345 -0.97 2.95 -13.85
CA LEU A 345 0.06 3.68 -14.54
C LEU A 345 0.74 2.75 -15.57
N VAL A 346 0.61 3.09 -16.84
CA VAL A 346 1.29 2.44 -17.95
C VAL A 346 2.50 3.26 -18.33
N ARG A 347 3.67 2.62 -18.36
CA ARG A 347 4.94 3.29 -18.62
C ARG A 347 5.03 3.73 -20.07
N VAL A 348 5.53 4.94 -20.31
CA VAL A 348 5.65 5.52 -21.66
C VAL A 348 6.56 4.72 -22.59
N ASP A 349 7.51 3.97 -22.05
CA ASP A 349 8.43 3.10 -22.81
C ASP A 349 7.86 1.71 -23.13
N GLY A 350 6.65 1.42 -22.66
CA GLY A 350 5.99 0.12 -22.83
C GLY A 350 6.60 -1.01 -22.00
N SER A 351 7.50 -0.71 -21.05
CA SER A 351 8.16 -1.72 -20.20
C SER A 351 7.22 -2.41 -19.22
N GLY A 352 5.99 -1.92 -19.08
CA GLY A 352 4.95 -2.54 -18.27
C GLY A 352 3.95 -1.53 -17.74
N TRP A 353 3.14 -2.00 -16.80
CA TRP A 353 2.18 -1.20 -16.06
C TRP A 353 2.24 -1.57 -14.58
N GLU A 354 1.76 -0.66 -13.75
CA GLU A 354 1.53 -0.88 -12.33
C GLU A 354 0.16 -0.34 -11.94
N GLY A 355 -0.36 -0.81 -10.81
CA GLY A 355 -1.64 -0.36 -10.29
C GLY A 355 -1.77 -0.75 -8.83
N GLY A 356 -2.70 -0.09 -8.16
CA GLY A 356 -2.97 -0.30 -6.76
C GLY A 356 -4.33 0.24 -6.38
N GLY A 357 -4.83 -0.20 -5.22
CA GLY A 357 -6.18 0.10 -4.77
C GLY A 357 -6.31 0.07 -3.27
N GLY A 358 -7.15 0.94 -2.74
CA GLY A 358 -7.36 1.06 -1.30
C GLY A 358 -8.54 1.94 -0.98
N GLU A 359 -8.81 2.09 0.31
CA GLU A 359 -9.68 3.17 0.77
C GLU A 359 -9.02 4.52 0.43
N PRO A 360 -9.80 5.53 0.02
CA PRO A 360 -9.26 6.88 -0.14
C PRO A 360 -8.61 7.35 1.16
N SER A 361 -7.50 8.09 1.06
CA SER A 361 -6.88 8.68 2.26
C SER A 361 -7.90 9.50 3.05
N HIS A 362 -7.85 9.38 4.38
CA HIS A 362 -8.60 10.20 5.32
C HIS A 362 -8.32 11.72 5.18
N ASP A 363 -7.30 12.10 4.41
CA ASP A 363 -6.97 13.49 4.09
C ASP A 363 -7.92 14.14 3.08
N TYR A 364 -8.75 13.34 2.38
CA TYR A 364 -9.77 13.87 1.49
C TYR A 364 -11.06 14.20 2.24
N THR A 365 -11.61 15.37 1.96
CA THR A 365 -12.96 15.74 2.41
C THR A 365 -14.02 15.06 1.54
N GLU A 366 -15.25 14.95 2.08
CA GLU A 366 -16.39 14.41 1.33
C GLU A 366 -16.64 15.17 0.01
N ASP A 367 -16.51 16.50 0.03
CA ASP A 367 -16.61 17.34 -1.18
C ASP A 367 -15.54 17.01 -2.23
N GLN A 368 -14.31 16.72 -1.81
CA GLN A 368 -13.23 16.31 -2.72
C GLN A 368 -13.53 14.94 -3.34
N LEU A 369 -14.02 13.99 -2.53
CA LEU A 369 -14.42 12.67 -3.01
C LEU A 369 -15.60 12.74 -3.99
N LEU A 370 -16.63 13.56 -3.71
CA LEU A 370 -17.76 13.79 -4.62
C LEU A 370 -17.35 14.49 -5.92
N ARG A 371 -16.31 15.34 -5.88
CA ARG A 371 -15.71 15.90 -7.10
C ARG A 371 -14.96 14.82 -7.87
N ALA A 372 -14.20 13.96 -7.19
CA ALA A 372 -13.47 12.87 -7.83
C ALA A 372 -14.41 11.90 -8.54
N GLU A 373 -15.47 11.46 -7.88
CA GLU A 373 -16.51 10.59 -8.46
C GLU A 373 -17.06 11.16 -9.77
N ARG A 374 -17.55 12.41 -9.75
CA ARG A 374 -18.11 13.05 -10.95
C ARG A 374 -17.10 13.25 -12.07
N THR A 375 -15.83 13.47 -11.74
CA THR A 375 -14.79 13.71 -12.75
C THR A 375 -14.36 12.39 -13.40
N LEU A 376 -14.14 11.36 -12.59
CA LEU A 376 -13.66 10.06 -13.06
C LEU A 376 -14.75 9.28 -13.82
N GLU A 377 -16.03 9.52 -13.54
CA GLU A 377 -17.14 9.01 -14.36
C GLU A 377 -17.07 9.47 -15.82
N LEU A 378 -16.52 10.67 -16.07
CA LEU A 378 -16.32 11.22 -17.42
C LEU A 378 -15.04 10.71 -18.10
N LEU A 379 -14.18 9.99 -17.37
CA LEU A 379 -12.87 9.50 -17.83
C LEU A 379 -12.78 7.96 -17.74
N PRO A 380 -13.69 7.20 -18.38
CA PRO A 380 -13.75 5.73 -18.24
C PRO A 380 -12.50 5.00 -18.76
N ASN A 381 -11.69 5.68 -19.59
CA ASN A 381 -10.46 5.15 -20.17
C ASN A 381 -9.20 5.82 -19.57
N GLY A 382 -9.34 6.50 -18.43
CA GLY A 382 -8.26 7.23 -17.79
C GLY A 382 -8.05 8.65 -18.31
N TRP A 383 -7.01 9.28 -17.77
CA TRP A 383 -6.65 10.66 -18.07
C TRP A 383 -6.02 10.78 -19.46
N GLN A 384 -6.38 11.84 -20.16
CA GLN A 384 -5.85 12.13 -21.49
C GLN A 384 -4.39 12.62 -21.43
N PRO A 385 -3.60 12.39 -22.50
CA PRO A 385 -2.25 12.95 -22.61
C PRO A 385 -2.28 14.48 -22.50
N TRP A 386 -1.24 15.03 -21.89
CA TRP A 386 -1.09 16.47 -21.77
C TRP A 386 -0.92 17.09 -23.17
N PRO A 387 -1.65 18.17 -23.48
CA PRO A 387 -1.49 18.84 -24.77
C PRO A 387 -0.09 19.44 -24.88
N LEU A 388 0.59 19.21 -26.00
CA LEU A 388 1.88 19.84 -26.29
C LEU A 388 1.71 21.35 -26.44
N ARG A 389 2.73 22.11 -26.04
CA ARG A 389 2.76 23.55 -26.33
C ARG A 389 2.91 23.76 -27.84
N GLN A 390 2.16 24.71 -28.40
CA GLN A 390 2.41 25.13 -29.78
C GLN A 390 3.78 25.84 -29.84
N GLN A 391 4.66 25.39 -30.73
CA GLN A 391 5.99 25.95 -30.93
C GLN A 391 5.95 27.36 -31.54
#